data_AF-C4JV39-F1
#
_entry.id   AF-C4JV39-F1
#
_cell.length_a   1.000
_cell.length_b   1.000
_cell.length_c   1.000
_cell.angle_alpha   90.00
_cell.angle_beta   90.00
_cell.angle_gamma   90.00
#
_symmetry.space_group_name_H-M   'P 1'
#
loop_
_entity.id
_entity.type
_entity.pdbx_description
1 polymer ?
#
loop_
_entity_poly.entity_id
_entity_poly.type
_entity_poly.pdbx_seq_one_letter_code
_entity_poly.pdbx_strand_id
1 'polypeptide(L)'
;MWPPMLHTLGYAAWGCFLVGTAISVWKTLSQLPGRDAEPNCLIHGDPDMYGLGVRLGLYMQLLTTTTIDVFAKPEDAADLAPTNLWYLLAVFLAIQSRGFLLPGANPVNTFIIISLGNGITLTVLTGTLRLNPKGIKESCLAATSRFIIWALWKTSSVRFWWIALNHGHSSNCPEFGWFFSPVHLHGWFKVFHQALNTAEWVLWLVFFFPYLVGLFFITITIAKLRNPPANRSRILWSLFFTPVEEVHRIIFGNVKVRCFLRIHLLITVTNKVAHPGQNKPRPRRPSRGTTICLETDTSILVVTVLTTELSVQINGVQAVNKVDSSGQLIAFTVGVGSFVNAVLKIWSPRKHFRP
;
A
#
# COMPACT_ATOMS: atom_id res chain seq x y z
N MET A 1 21.70 19.24 5.08
CA MET A 1 21.26 20.09 3.95
C MET A 1 21.64 19.32 2.71
N TRP A 2 20.69 18.60 2.09
CA TRP A 2 21.00 17.86 0.85
C TRP A 2 21.56 18.83 -0.19
N PRO A 3 22.61 18.46 -0.94
CA PRO A 3 23.09 19.27 -2.02
C PRO A 3 21.95 19.46 -3.02
N PRO A 4 21.71 20.69 -3.53
CA PRO A 4 20.64 20.99 -4.48
C PRO A 4 20.63 20.04 -5.69
N MET A 5 21.79 19.48 -6.04
CA MET A 5 21.97 18.47 -7.09
C MET A 5 21.10 17.22 -6.92
N LEU A 6 20.90 16.71 -5.70
CA LEU A 6 20.10 15.48 -5.48
C LEU A 6 18.60 15.71 -5.71
N HIS A 7 18.11 16.93 -5.48
CA HIS A 7 16.73 17.29 -5.81
C HIS A 7 16.53 17.37 -7.32
N THR A 8 17.45 18.01 -8.04
CA THR A 8 17.40 18.09 -9.49
C THR A 8 17.45 16.69 -10.11
N LEU A 9 18.29 15.80 -9.59
CA LEU A 9 18.34 14.39 -10.01
C LEU A 9 17.04 13.64 -9.72
N GLY A 10 16.42 13.86 -8.55
CA GLY A 10 15.13 13.26 -8.21
C GLY A 10 14.02 13.67 -9.18
N TYR A 11 13.85 14.99 -9.41
CA TYR A 11 12.87 15.50 -10.36
C TYR A 11 13.15 15.06 -11.80
N ALA A 12 14.42 15.01 -12.21
CA ALA A 12 14.80 14.51 -13.53
C ALA A 12 14.44 13.02 -13.67
N ALA A 13 14.75 12.20 -12.66
CA ALA A 13 14.40 10.78 -12.65
C ALA A 13 12.88 10.57 -12.69
N TRP A 14 12.13 11.34 -11.91
CA TRP A 14 10.67 11.30 -11.92
C TRP A 14 10.08 11.76 -13.25
N GLY A 15 10.62 12.84 -13.84
CA GLY A 15 10.25 13.28 -15.18
C GLY A 15 10.51 12.22 -16.26
N CYS A 16 11.69 11.60 -16.25
CA CYS A 16 12.02 10.48 -17.13
C CYS A 16 11.06 9.29 -16.94
N PHE A 17 10.70 8.99 -15.70
CA PHE A 17 9.73 7.94 -15.37
C PHE A 17 8.34 8.25 -15.97
N LEU A 18 7.83 9.48 -15.81
CA LEU A 18 6.55 9.89 -16.39
C LEU A 18 6.55 9.82 -17.92
N VAL A 19 7.61 10.34 -18.56
CA VAL A 19 7.75 10.32 -20.03
C VAL A 19 7.86 8.88 -20.54
N GLY A 20 8.70 8.05 -19.93
CA GLY A 20 8.86 6.64 -20.28
C GLY A 20 7.56 5.86 -20.12
N THR A 21 6.81 6.12 -19.04
CA THR A 21 5.48 5.55 -18.82
C THR A 21 4.50 5.98 -19.90
N ALA A 22 4.44 7.27 -20.25
CA ALA A 22 3.56 7.77 -21.30
C ALA A 22 3.86 7.14 -22.68
N ILE A 23 5.15 7.03 -23.04
CA ILE A 23 5.59 6.36 -24.29
C ILE A 23 5.17 4.89 -24.27
N SER A 24 5.35 4.21 -23.14
CA SER A 24 4.95 2.82 -22.95
C SER A 24 3.44 2.61 -23.12
N VAL A 25 2.63 3.47 -22.51
CA VAL A 25 1.16 3.46 -22.64
C VAL A 25 0.77 3.69 -24.09
N TRP A 26 1.32 4.73 -24.74
CA TRP A 26 1.08 5.01 -26.15
C TRP A 26 1.37 3.80 -27.04
N LYS A 27 2.55 3.18 -26.87
CA LYS A 27 2.95 1.99 -27.62
C LYS A 27 1.98 0.84 -27.38
N THR A 28 1.60 0.60 -26.13
CA THR A 28 0.65 -0.45 -25.76
C THR A 28 -0.69 -0.24 -26.46
N LEU A 29 -1.27 0.96 -26.35
CA LEU A 29 -2.56 1.30 -26.95
C LEU A 29 -2.53 1.24 -28.47
N SER A 30 -1.42 1.65 -29.11
CA SER A 30 -1.27 1.57 -30.56
C SER A 30 -1.24 0.14 -31.11
N GLN A 31 -0.90 -0.84 -30.27
CA GLN A 31 -0.82 -2.26 -30.63
C GLN A 31 -2.12 -3.02 -30.34
N LEU A 32 -3.06 -2.45 -29.58
CA LEU A 32 -4.34 -3.10 -29.26
C LEU A 32 -5.20 -3.43 -30.49
N PRO A 33 -5.38 -2.55 -31.50
CA PRO A 33 -6.28 -2.81 -32.62
C PRO A 33 -5.84 -3.96 -33.53
N GLY A 34 -4.56 -4.33 -33.50
CA GLY A 34 -4.01 -5.44 -34.29
C GLY A 34 -3.95 -6.77 -33.55
N ARG A 35 -4.33 -6.78 -32.27
CA ARG A 35 -4.51 -8.02 -31.51
C ARG A 35 -5.98 -8.40 -31.65
N ASP A 36 -6.34 -8.93 -32.82
CA ASP A 36 -7.63 -9.60 -32.99
C ASP A 36 -7.71 -10.63 -31.87
N ALA A 37 -8.60 -10.39 -30.92
CA ALA A 37 -8.89 -11.35 -29.87
C ALA A 37 -9.24 -12.63 -30.62
N GLU A 38 -8.38 -13.63 -30.49
CA GLU A 38 -8.62 -14.94 -31.07
C GLU A 38 -10.08 -15.28 -30.72
N PRO A 39 -10.99 -15.46 -31.69
CA PRO A 39 -12.43 -15.25 -31.48
C PRO A 39 -13.05 -16.15 -30.40
N ASN A 40 -12.29 -17.13 -29.92
CA ASN A 40 -12.66 -18.07 -28.87
C ASN A 40 -12.08 -17.73 -27.48
N CYS A 41 -11.36 -16.61 -27.34
CA CYS A 41 -10.69 -16.21 -26.10
C CYS A 41 -11.37 -15.03 -25.43
N LEU A 42 -12.57 -15.27 -24.89
CA LEU A 42 -13.31 -14.27 -24.12
C LEU A 42 -13.14 -14.53 -22.63
N ILE A 43 -12.44 -13.62 -21.95
CA ILE A 43 -12.27 -13.66 -20.50
C ILE A 43 -13.44 -12.92 -19.85
N HIS A 44 -14.27 -13.66 -19.13
CA HIS A 44 -15.35 -13.07 -18.33
C HIS A 44 -14.79 -12.61 -16.98
N GLY A 45 -14.88 -11.31 -16.73
CA GLY A 45 -14.50 -10.74 -15.44
C GLY A 45 -15.61 -10.85 -14.39
N ASP A 46 -15.24 -10.72 -13.13
CA ASP A 46 -16.21 -10.63 -12.03
C ASP A 46 -16.38 -9.15 -11.64
N PRO A 47 -17.55 -8.54 -11.94
CA PRO A 47 -17.80 -7.13 -11.64
C PRO A 47 -17.76 -6.82 -10.13
N ASP A 48 -18.02 -7.78 -9.25
CA ASP A 48 -17.98 -7.56 -7.80
C ASP A 48 -16.54 -7.53 -7.25
N MET A 49 -15.59 -8.11 -7.96
CA MET A 49 -14.19 -8.17 -7.52
C MET A 49 -13.38 -6.96 -7.94
N TYR A 50 -13.54 -6.56 -9.19
CA TYR A 50 -12.77 -5.46 -9.80
C TYR A 50 -13.56 -4.76 -10.91
N GLY A 51 -14.90 -4.78 -10.84
CA GLY A 51 -15.74 -3.98 -11.71
C GLY A 51 -15.44 -2.48 -11.58
N LEU A 52 -16.04 -1.69 -12.47
CA LEU A 52 -15.73 -0.27 -12.62
C LEU A 52 -15.88 0.50 -11.30
N GLY A 53 -16.93 0.24 -10.53
CA GLY A 53 -17.14 0.94 -9.25
C GLY A 53 -16.11 0.58 -8.18
N VAL A 54 -15.67 -0.69 -8.12
CA VAL A 54 -14.59 -1.12 -7.21
C VAL A 54 -13.27 -0.47 -7.60
N ARG A 55 -12.91 -0.49 -8.88
CA ARG A 55 -11.68 0.13 -9.41
C ARG A 55 -11.65 1.64 -9.13
N LEU A 56 -12.70 2.36 -9.50
CA LEU A 56 -12.79 3.80 -9.26
C LEU A 56 -12.78 4.15 -7.77
N GLY A 57 -13.47 3.38 -6.93
CA GLY A 57 -13.43 3.55 -5.47
C GLY A 57 -12.02 3.41 -4.90
N LEU A 58 -11.28 2.40 -5.35
CA LEU A 58 -9.88 2.19 -4.96
C LEU A 58 -8.95 3.29 -5.48
N TYR A 59 -9.12 3.75 -6.72
CA TYR A 59 -8.34 4.86 -7.27
C TYR A 59 -8.57 6.15 -6.49
N MET A 60 -9.82 6.44 -6.14
CA MET A 60 -10.16 7.57 -5.28
C MET A 60 -9.54 7.44 -3.89
N GLN A 61 -9.49 6.23 -3.33
CA GLN A 61 -8.86 6.01 -2.03
C GLN A 61 -7.32 6.22 -2.07
N LEU A 62 -6.66 5.75 -3.13
CA LEU A 62 -5.23 5.99 -3.36
C LEU A 62 -4.93 7.48 -3.58
N LEU A 63 -5.79 8.17 -4.34
CA LEU A 63 -5.71 9.62 -4.53
C LEU A 63 -5.93 10.37 -3.23
N THR A 64 -6.89 9.94 -2.40
CA THR A 64 -7.17 10.49 -1.07
C THR A 64 -5.94 10.40 -0.17
N THR A 65 -5.31 9.22 -0.12
CA THR A 65 -4.08 9.00 0.65
C THR A 65 -2.97 9.93 0.18
N THR A 66 -2.71 9.97 -1.14
CA THR A 66 -1.72 10.87 -1.74
C THR A 66 -2.01 12.34 -1.40
N THR A 67 -3.27 12.76 -1.46
CA THR A 67 -3.67 14.15 -1.20
C THR A 67 -3.46 14.53 0.28
N ILE A 68 -3.90 13.69 1.21
CA ILE A 68 -3.74 13.93 2.65
C ILE A 68 -2.27 13.92 3.05
N ASP A 69 -1.48 12.98 2.51
CA ASP A 69 -0.05 12.89 2.81
C ASP A 69 0.74 14.14 2.37
N VAL A 70 0.27 14.82 1.33
CA VAL A 70 0.94 15.97 0.75
C VAL A 70 0.46 17.27 1.39
N PHE A 71 -0.85 17.42 1.57
CA PHE A 71 -1.46 18.71 1.89
C PHE A 71 -1.98 18.80 3.33
N ALA A 72 -2.25 17.67 4.00
CA ALA A 72 -2.81 17.67 5.34
C ALA A 72 -1.75 17.45 6.42
N LYS A 73 -2.20 17.41 7.69
CA LYS A 73 -1.31 17.11 8.80
C LYS A 73 -1.06 15.60 8.92
N PRO A 74 0.07 15.18 9.52
CA PRO A 74 0.32 13.76 9.80
C PRO A 74 -0.79 13.08 10.63
N GLU A 75 -1.47 13.84 11.49
CA GLU A 75 -2.59 13.31 12.27
C GLU A 75 -3.78 12.94 11.37
N ASP A 76 -4.07 13.74 10.33
CA ASP A 76 -5.14 13.47 9.38
C ASP A 76 -4.81 12.25 8.48
N ALA A 77 -3.53 12.02 8.19
CA ALA A 77 -3.07 10.83 7.46
C ALA A 77 -3.26 9.55 8.29
N ALA A 78 -3.03 9.62 9.61
CA ALA A 78 -3.28 8.49 10.50
C ALA A 78 -4.77 8.09 10.54
N ASP A 79 -5.68 9.07 10.44
CA ASP A 79 -7.14 8.83 10.40
C ASP A 79 -7.60 8.06 9.15
N LEU A 80 -6.85 8.13 8.03
CA LEU A 80 -7.19 7.41 6.80
C LEU A 80 -6.82 5.92 6.83
N ALA A 81 -5.91 5.54 7.71
CA ALA A 81 -5.36 4.21 7.69
C ALA A 81 -6.38 3.09 7.93
N PRO A 82 -7.38 3.22 8.83
CA PRO A 82 -8.44 2.23 8.95
C PRO A 82 -9.21 2.04 7.64
N THR A 83 -9.51 3.11 6.91
CA THR A 83 -10.20 3.03 5.61
C THR A 83 -9.37 2.26 4.59
N ASN A 84 -8.07 2.56 4.49
CA ASN A 84 -7.14 1.81 3.61
C ASN A 84 -7.08 0.32 3.98
N LEU A 85 -7.09 0.00 5.27
CA LEU A 85 -7.09 -1.39 5.75
C LEU A 85 -8.38 -2.13 5.38
N TRP A 86 -9.55 -1.47 5.47
CA TRP A 86 -10.81 -2.07 5.07
C TRP A 86 -10.85 -2.37 3.57
N TYR A 87 -10.35 -1.46 2.73
CA TYR A 87 -10.20 -1.73 1.31
C TYR A 87 -9.26 -2.90 1.04
N LEU A 88 -8.10 -2.94 1.69
CA LEU A 88 -7.15 -4.04 1.53
C LEU A 88 -7.73 -5.37 2.00
N LEU A 89 -8.49 -5.37 3.10
CA LEU A 89 -9.20 -6.54 3.60
C LEU A 89 -10.27 -7.00 2.60
N ALA A 90 -11.04 -6.08 2.02
CA ALA A 90 -12.05 -6.43 1.00
C ALA A 90 -11.41 -7.07 -0.23
N VAL A 91 -10.33 -6.47 -0.76
CA VAL A 91 -9.58 -7.03 -1.90
C VAL A 91 -8.93 -8.38 -1.54
N PHE A 92 -8.43 -8.54 -0.31
CA PHE A 92 -7.96 -9.82 0.21
C PHE A 92 -9.07 -10.88 0.24
N LEU A 93 -10.26 -10.56 0.76
CA LEU A 93 -11.37 -11.50 0.79
C LEU A 93 -11.86 -11.85 -0.62
N ALA A 94 -11.84 -10.90 -1.55
CA ALA A 94 -12.13 -11.16 -2.96
C ALA A 94 -11.15 -12.20 -3.52
N ILE A 95 -9.83 -11.99 -3.41
CA ILE A 95 -8.85 -12.95 -3.94
C ILE A 95 -8.96 -14.33 -3.28
N GLN A 96 -9.25 -14.40 -1.97
CA GLN A 96 -9.47 -15.70 -1.33
C GLN A 96 -10.72 -16.40 -1.86
N SER A 97 -11.88 -15.72 -1.83
CA SER A 97 -13.17 -16.32 -2.15
C SER A 97 -13.31 -16.77 -3.61
N ARG A 98 -12.75 -16.01 -4.56
CA ARG A 98 -12.94 -16.25 -6.00
C ARG A 98 -11.65 -16.48 -6.76
N GLY A 99 -10.52 -15.96 -6.28
CA GLY A 99 -9.23 -16.07 -6.97
C GLY A 99 -8.50 -17.40 -6.72
N PHE A 100 -8.63 -17.98 -5.52
CA PHE A 100 -7.93 -19.23 -5.17
C PHE A 100 -8.84 -20.40 -4.79
N LEU A 101 -10.02 -20.13 -4.23
CA LEU A 101 -10.88 -21.20 -3.73
C LEU A 101 -11.73 -21.87 -4.82
N LEU A 102 -11.89 -21.25 -5.99
CA LEU A 102 -12.67 -21.81 -7.09
C LEU A 102 -11.77 -22.50 -8.13
N PRO A 103 -12.02 -23.78 -8.45
CA PRO A 103 -11.43 -24.42 -9.62
C PRO A 103 -11.75 -23.61 -10.89
N GLY A 104 -10.74 -23.34 -11.72
CA GLY A 104 -10.92 -22.55 -12.95
C GLY A 104 -10.84 -21.03 -12.79
N ALA A 105 -10.34 -20.53 -11.65
CA ALA A 105 -10.05 -19.11 -11.50
C ALA A 105 -9.07 -18.63 -12.59
N ASN A 106 -9.52 -17.68 -13.41
CA ASN A 106 -8.71 -17.14 -14.50
C ASN A 106 -7.51 -16.34 -13.93
N PRO A 107 -6.26 -16.65 -14.33
CA PRO A 107 -5.08 -15.98 -13.79
C PRO A 107 -5.04 -14.47 -14.05
N VAL A 108 -5.61 -13.99 -15.16
CA VAL A 108 -5.70 -12.56 -15.49
C VAL A 108 -6.57 -11.83 -14.48
N ASN A 109 -7.75 -12.40 -14.15
CA ASN A 109 -8.65 -11.83 -13.14
C ASN A 109 -7.92 -11.69 -11.79
N THR A 110 -7.24 -12.76 -11.36
CA THR A 110 -6.48 -12.77 -10.12
C THR A 110 -5.32 -11.78 -10.14
N PHE A 111 -4.60 -11.65 -11.27
CA PHE A 111 -3.53 -10.67 -11.44
C PHE A 111 -4.03 -9.22 -11.32
N ILE A 112 -5.20 -8.89 -11.89
CA ILE A 112 -5.80 -7.56 -11.77
C ILE A 112 -6.08 -7.22 -10.31
N ILE A 113 -6.66 -8.15 -9.55
CA ILE A 113 -6.95 -7.97 -8.12
C ILE A 113 -5.66 -7.81 -7.31
N ILE A 114 -4.63 -8.62 -7.61
CA ILE A 114 -3.30 -8.49 -6.99
C ILE A 114 -2.68 -7.12 -7.29
N SER A 115 -2.84 -6.61 -8.50
CA SER A 115 -2.31 -5.29 -8.88
C SER A 115 -2.97 -4.17 -8.08
N LEU A 116 -4.29 -4.24 -7.90
CA LEU A 116 -5.05 -3.30 -7.08
C LEU A 116 -4.60 -3.33 -5.61
N GLY A 117 -4.56 -4.50 -4.99
CA GLY A 117 -4.14 -4.61 -3.60
C GLY A 117 -2.67 -4.26 -3.39
N ASN A 118 -1.78 -4.50 -4.38
CA ASN A 118 -0.40 -4.05 -4.32
C ASN A 118 -0.30 -2.52 -4.24
N GLY A 119 -1.11 -1.77 -5.01
CA GLY A 119 -1.18 -0.31 -4.91
C GLY A 119 -1.55 0.17 -3.50
N ILE A 120 -2.55 -0.47 -2.88
CA ILE A 120 -2.95 -0.16 -1.49
C ILE A 120 -1.83 -0.51 -0.51
N THR A 121 -1.20 -1.69 -0.64
CA THR A 121 -0.13 -2.06 0.29
C THR A 121 1.09 -1.15 0.20
N LEU A 122 1.45 -0.70 -1.00
CA LEU A 122 2.58 0.21 -1.19
C LEU A 122 2.29 1.56 -0.54
N THR A 123 1.07 2.10 -0.67
CA THR A 123 0.67 3.36 0.00
C THR A 123 0.53 3.22 1.52
N VAL A 124 0.00 2.10 2.01
CA VAL A 124 -0.04 1.82 3.46
C VAL A 124 1.37 1.65 4.03
N LEU A 125 2.28 1.02 3.28
CA LEU A 125 3.67 0.83 3.67
C LEU A 125 4.43 2.15 3.65
N THR A 126 4.26 3.01 2.64
CA THR A 126 4.87 4.35 2.64
C THR A 126 4.38 5.16 3.84
N GLY A 127 3.08 5.14 4.15
CA GLY A 127 2.50 5.74 5.36
C GLY A 127 3.10 5.20 6.67
N THR A 128 3.34 3.89 6.74
CA THR A 128 3.90 3.23 7.94
C THR A 128 5.41 3.43 8.09
N LEU A 129 6.16 3.48 6.99
CA LEU A 129 7.58 3.83 7.00
C LEU A 129 7.82 5.32 7.26
N ARG A 130 6.82 6.17 6.97
CA ARG A 130 6.80 7.60 7.33
C ARG A 130 6.61 7.87 8.82
N LEU A 131 6.47 6.83 9.64
CA LEU A 131 6.44 6.96 11.08
C LEU A 131 7.76 7.55 11.59
N ASN A 132 7.88 8.87 11.55
CA ASN A 132 8.83 9.60 12.38
C ASN A 132 8.47 9.23 13.82
N PRO A 133 9.35 8.50 14.54
CA PRO A 133 9.04 8.03 15.88
C PRO A 133 8.74 9.19 16.83
N LYS A 134 9.12 10.42 16.48
CA LYS A 134 8.83 11.60 17.28
C LYS A 134 7.47 12.20 16.90
N GLY A 135 6.44 11.77 17.61
CA GLY A 135 5.17 12.50 17.73
C GLY A 135 3.95 11.86 17.07
N ILE A 136 4.09 10.72 16.41
CA ILE A 136 2.94 9.99 15.88
C ILE A 136 2.42 9.07 16.98
N LYS A 137 1.25 9.41 17.52
CA LYS A 137 0.52 8.62 18.53
C LYS A 137 -0.26 7.49 17.86
N GLU A 138 0.37 6.71 16.99
CA GLU A 138 -0.29 5.53 16.45
C GLU A 138 -0.36 4.45 17.53
N SER A 139 -1.55 3.87 17.71
CA SER A 139 -1.77 2.79 18.67
C SER A 139 -1.11 1.50 18.19
N CYS A 140 -0.65 0.67 19.14
CA CYS A 140 -0.10 -0.64 18.85
C CYS A 140 -1.06 -1.52 18.04
N LEU A 141 -2.37 -1.42 18.32
CA LEU A 141 -3.41 -2.15 17.59
C LEU A 141 -3.46 -1.76 16.11
N ALA A 142 -3.42 -0.47 15.79
CA ALA A 142 -3.47 0.00 14.41
C ALA A 142 -2.22 -0.43 13.62
N ALA A 143 -1.03 -0.29 14.21
CA ALA A 143 0.18 -0.73 13.54
C ALA A 143 0.21 -2.25 13.36
N THR A 144 -0.14 -3.01 14.40
CA THR A 144 -0.18 -4.48 14.34
C THR A 144 -1.20 -4.97 13.32
N SER A 145 -2.38 -4.34 13.23
CA SER A 145 -3.38 -4.72 12.24
C SER A 145 -2.91 -4.46 10.80
N ARG A 146 -2.20 -3.36 10.54
CA ARG A 146 -1.54 -3.11 9.24
C ARG A 146 -0.55 -4.22 8.90
N PHE A 147 0.31 -4.61 9.83
CA PHE A 147 1.31 -5.64 9.57
C PHE A 147 0.69 -7.01 9.33
N ILE A 148 -0.35 -7.37 10.07
CA ILE A 148 -1.09 -8.63 9.88
C ILE A 148 -1.77 -8.64 8.51
N ILE A 149 -2.52 -7.59 8.17
CA ILE A 149 -3.22 -7.52 6.88
C ILE A 149 -2.21 -7.51 5.72
N TRP A 150 -1.08 -6.81 5.87
CA TRP A 150 -0.01 -6.82 4.88
C TRP A 150 0.62 -8.22 4.72
N ALA A 151 0.84 -8.95 5.82
CA ALA A 151 1.29 -10.34 5.77
C ALA A 151 0.29 -11.22 5.01
N LEU A 152 -0.99 -11.17 5.38
CA LEU A 152 -2.05 -11.93 4.71
C LEU A 152 -2.12 -11.63 3.21
N TRP A 153 -2.01 -10.35 2.85
CA TRP A 153 -1.94 -9.91 1.45
C TRP A 153 -0.74 -10.50 0.71
N LYS A 154 0.46 -10.43 1.32
CA LYS A 154 1.66 -10.98 0.70
C LYS A 154 1.61 -12.49 0.64
N THR A 155 0.96 -13.19 1.56
CA THR A 155 0.80 -14.67 1.48
C THR A 155 0.01 -15.00 0.23
N SER A 156 -1.06 -14.26 0.00
CA SER A 156 -1.92 -14.37 -1.18
C SER A 156 -1.12 -14.14 -2.47
N SER A 157 -0.31 -13.08 -2.51
CA SER A 157 0.53 -12.75 -3.66
C SER A 157 1.58 -13.83 -3.94
N VAL A 158 2.29 -14.31 -2.92
CA VAL A 158 3.24 -15.44 -3.06
C VAL A 158 2.53 -16.70 -3.56
N ARG A 159 1.39 -17.04 -2.97
CA ARG A 159 0.59 -18.21 -3.39
C ARG A 159 0.19 -18.12 -4.86
N PHE A 160 -0.20 -16.94 -5.35
CA PHE A 160 -0.51 -16.76 -6.77
C PHE A 160 0.69 -17.08 -7.66
N TRP A 161 1.82 -16.41 -7.43
CA TRP A 161 2.99 -16.51 -8.29
C TRP A 161 3.70 -17.86 -8.22
N TRP A 162 3.64 -18.55 -7.07
CA TRP A 162 4.30 -19.85 -6.87
C TRP A 162 3.39 -21.05 -7.18
N ILE A 163 2.10 -20.96 -6.86
CA ILE A 163 1.20 -22.12 -6.89
C ILE A 163 0.06 -21.89 -7.89
N ALA A 164 -0.76 -20.85 -7.71
CA ALA A 164 -2.02 -20.74 -8.45
C ALA A 164 -1.78 -20.59 -9.96
N LEU A 165 -0.80 -19.78 -10.35
CA LEU A 165 -0.48 -19.56 -11.76
C LEU A 165 -0.04 -20.85 -12.47
N ASN A 166 0.59 -21.81 -11.77
CA ASN A 166 0.97 -23.09 -12.36
C ASN A 166 -0.22 -24.04 -12.59
N HIS A 167 -1.24 -23.96 -11.73
CA HIS A 167 -2.39 -24.86 -11.77
C HIS A 167 -3.54 -24.31 -12.63
N GLY A 168 -3.61 -23.00 -12.79
CA GLY A 168 -4.65 -22.31 -13.54
C GLY A 168 -4.47 -22.33 -15.06
N HIS A 169 -3.91 -23.40 -15.65
CA HIS A 169 -3.78 -23.53 -17.10
C HIS A 169 -5.18 -23.65 -17.71
N SER A 170 -5.79 -22.50 -17.97
CA SER A 170 -7.14 -22.37 -18.48
C SER A 170 -7.07 -21.96 -19.94
N SER A 171 -7.48 -22.89 -20.83
CA SER A 171 -7.81 -22.64 -22.23
C SER A 171 -6.67 -22.08 -23.10
N ASN A 172 -6.79 -22.16 -24.43
CA ASN A 172 -5.77 -21.71 -25.40
C ASN A 172 -5.54 -20.18 -25.42
N CYS A 173 -5.93 -19.49 -24.36
CA CYS A 173 -5.91 -18.04 -24.22
C CYS A 173 -4.55 -17.54 -23.74
N PRO A 174 -3.94 -16.58 -24.44
CA PRO A 174 -2.71 -15.99 -23.95
C PRO A 174 -2.99 -15.02 -22.80
N GLU A 175 -2.37 -15.29 -21.65
CA GLU A 175 -2.57 -14.51 -20.42
C GLU A 175 -1.50 -13.42 -20.29
N PHE A 176 -1.92 -12.17 -20.38
CA PHE A 176 -1.02 -11.01 -20.28
C PHE A 176 -1.27 -10.19 -19.03
N GLY A 177 -0.21 -9.59 -18.50
CA GLY A 177 -0.28 -8.43 -17.62
C GLY A 177 0.34 -7.22 -18.31
N TRP A 178 0.05 -6.02 -17.83
CA TRP A 178 0.80 -4.82 -18.24
C TRP A 178 1.90 -4.50 -17.23
N PHE A 179 3.14 -4.37 -17.69
CA PHE A 179 4.27 -3.88 -16.91
C PHE A 179 5.19 -3.06 -17.80
N PHE A 180 4.80 -1.81 -18.05
CA PHE A 180 5.42 -0.93 -19.07
C PHE A 180 5.45 -1.51 -20.49
N SER A 181 4.77 -2.63 -20.71
CA SER A 181 4.51 -3.31 -21.98
C SER A 181 3.61 -4.50 -21.67
N PRO A 182 2.86 -5.05 -22.64
CA PRO A 182 2.20 -6.34 -22.48
C PRO A 182 3.24 -7.43 -22.22
N VAL A 183 3.12 -8.15 -21.11
CA VAL A 183 4.02 -9.23 -20.70
C VAL A 183 3.24 -10.50 -20.42
N HIS A 184 3.74 -11.65 -20.86
CA HIS A 184 3.13 -12.94 -20.53
C HIS A 184 3.26 -13.23 -19.04
N LEU A 185 2.17 -13.66 -18.41
CA LEU A 185 2.18 -13.97 -16.97
C LEU A 185 3.10 -15.14 -16.63
N HIS A 186 3.26 -16.15 -17.50
CA HIS A 186 4.00 -17.39 -17.19
C HIS A 186 5.53 -17.31 -17.38
N GLY A 187 6.05 -16.26 -18.01
CA GLY A 187 7.46 -16.17 -18.41
C GLY A 187 8.38 -15.51 -17.37
N TRP A 188 9.31 -14.68 -17.85
CA TRP A 188 10.25 -13.93 -17.00
C TRP A 188 9.53 -13.08 -15.94
N PHE A 189 8.32 -12.60 -16.26
CA PHE A 189 7.52 -11.75 -15.39
C PHE A 189 7.09 -12.46 -14.11
N LYS A 190 6.72 -13.74 -14.19
CA LYS A 190 6.47 -14.58 -13.02
C LYS A 190 7.70 -14.75 -12.17
N VAL A 191 8.85 -15.06 -12.76
CA VAL A 191 10.11 -15.24 -12.00
C VAL A 191 10.49 -13.95 -11.27
N PHE A 192 10.37 -12.81 -11.95
CA PHE A 192 10.56 -11.49 -11.36
C PHE A 192 9.64 -11.27 -10.15
N HIS A 193 8.34 -11.54 -10.28
CA HIS A 193 7.41 -11.39 -9.17
C HIS A 193 7.57 -12.43 -8.07
N GLN A 194 7.98 -13.66 -8.38
CA GLN A 194 8.36 -14.65 -7.37
C GLN A 194 9.51 -14.11 -6.51
N ALA A 195 10.56 -13.60 -7.14
CA ALA A 195 11.71 -13.02 -6.44
C ALA A 195 11.30 -11.80 -5.59
N LEU A 196 10.57 -10.85 -6.18
CA LEU A 196 10.13 -9.63 -5.50
C LEU A 196 9.24 -9.94 -4.28
N ASN A 197 8.22 -10.78 -4.45
CA ASN A 197 7.32 -11.12 -3.34
C ASN A 197 8.03 -11.94 -2.25
N THR A 198 8.99 -12.80 -2.62
CA THR A 198 9.81 -13.53 -1.65
C THR A 198 10.69 -12.58 -0.84
N ALA A 199 11.35 -11.63 -1.51
CA ALA A 199 12.17 -10.63 -0.85
C ALA A 199 11.34 -9.77 0.12
N GLU A 200 10.17 -9.30 -0.30
CA GLU A 200 9.25 -8.55 0.57
C GLU A 200 8.79 -9.38 1.77
N TRP A 201 8.53 -10.68 1.60
CA TRP A 201 8.21 -11.60 2.69
C TRP A 201 9.35 -11.76 3.69
N VAL A 202 10.57 -11.93 3.20
CA VAL A 202 11.76 -12.03 4.05
C VAL A 202 11.97 -10.74 4.82
N LEU A 203 11.82 -9.57 4.16
CA LEU A 203 11.87 -8.27 4.82
C LEU A 203 10.78 -8.20 5.90
N TRP A 204 9.55 -8.62 5.59
CA TRP A 204 8.47 -8.65 6.58
C TRP A 204 8.83 -9.49 7.81
N LEU A 205 9.34 -10.71 7.60
CA LEU A 205 9.77 -11.60 8.67
C LEU A 205 10.91 -10.97 9.48
N VAL A 206 11.92 -10.40 8.84
CA VAL A 206 13.07 -9.80 9.54
C VAL A 206 12.65 -8.58 10.37
N PHE A 207 11.77 -7.73 9.84
CA PHE A 207 11.40 -6.47 10.50
C PHE A 207 10.27 -6.61 11.52
N PHE A 208 9.25 -7.44 11.24
CA PHE A 208 8.01 -7.45 12.02
C PHE A 208 7.82 -8.69 12.88
N PHE A 209 8.38 -9.83 12.50
CA PHE A 209 8.30 -11.03 13.34
C PHE A 209 8.88 -10.80 14.74
N PRO A 210 10.04 -10.10 14.93
CA PRO A 210 10.53 -9.80 16.27
C PRO A 210 9.57 -8.94 17.09
N TYR A 211 8.80 -8.06 16.46
CA TYR A 211 7.80 -7.22 17.13
C TYR A 211 6.62 -8.05 17.63
N LEU A 212 6.11 -8.99 16.81
CA LEU A 212 5.05 -9.92 17.22
C LEU A 212 5.50 -10.82 18.37
N VAL A 213 6.73 -11.34 18.29
CA VAL A 213 7.34 -12.14 19.37
C VAL A 213 7.48 -11.32 20.65
N GLY A 214 7.96 -10.08 20.56
CA GLY A 214 8.06 -9.17 21.70
C GLY A 214 6.70 -8.88 22.35
N LEU A 215 5.67 -8.60 21.55
CA LEU A 215 4.30 -8.43 22.04
C LEU A 215 3.75 -9.68 22.73
N PHE A 216 4.03 -10.87 22.18
CA PHE A 216 3.65 -12.14 22.78
C PHE A 216 4.31 -12.35 24.16
N PHE A 217 5.60 -12.04 24.29
CA PHE A 217 6.27 -12.11 25.59
C PHE A 217 5.73 -11.10 26.61
N ILE A 218 5.41 -9.87 26.17
CA ILE A 218 4.79 -8.85 27.03
C ILE A 218 3.43 -9.34 27.55
N THR A 219 2.58 -9.89 26.66
CA THR A 219 1.26 -10.38 27.06
C THR A 219 1.34 -11.57 28.01
N ILE A 220 2.24 -12.53 27.78
CA ILE A 220 2.49 -13.64 28.70
C ILE A 220 2.98 -13.13 30.06
N THR A 221 3.90 -12.17 30.07
CA THR A 221 4.45 -11.61 31.30
C THR A 221 3.35 -10.95 32.13
N ILE A 222 2.51 -10.13 31.50
CA ILE A 222 1.35 -9.50 32.15
C ILE A 222 0.36 -10.55 32.67
N ALA A 223 0.08 -11.60 31.90
CA ALA A 223 -0.83 -12.67 32.29
C ALA A 223 -0.34 -13.45 33.52
N LYS A 224 0.99 -13.61 33.67
CA LYS A 224 1.63 -14.34 34.78
C LYS A 224 1.89 -13.48 36.03
N LEU A 225 1.62 -12.17 36.02
CA LEU A 225 1.80 -11.32 37.21
C LEU A 225 0.89 -11.79 38.36
N ARG A 226 1.49 -12.28 39.45
CA ARG A 226 0.75 -12.81 40.62
C ARG A 226 -0.15 -11.77 41.26
N ASN A 227 0.36 -10.54 41.46
CA ASN A 227 -0.35 -9.42 42.10
C ASN A 227 -0.23 -8.16 41.21
N PRO A 228 -1.04 -8.03 40.14
CA PRO A 228 -0.98 -6.87 39.27
C PRO A 228 -1.58 -5.64 39.98
N PRO A 229 -1.05 -4.43 39.75
CA PRO A 229 -1.53 -3.20 40.40
C PRO A 229 -2.94 -2.78 39.94
N ALA A 230 -3.42 -3.34 38.84
CA ALA A 230 -4.77 -3.13 38.30
C ALA A 230 -5.32 -4.45 37.75
N ASN A 231 -6.61 -4.47 37.39
CA ASN A 231 -7.23 -5.64 36.75
C ASN A 231 -6.43 -6.03 35.48
N ARG A 232 -6.00 -7.31 35.38
CA ARG A 232 -5.17 -7.82 34.28
C ARG A 232 -5.77 -7.52 32.91
N SER A 233 -7.09 -7.65 32.78
CA SER A 233 -7.79 -7.36 31.53
C SER A 233 -7.65 -5.90 31.10
N ARG A 234 -7.67 -4.96 32.05
CA ARG A 234 -7.49 -3.52 31.79
C ARG A 234 -6.07 -3.20 31.33
N ILE A 235 -5.06 -3.86 31.93
CA ILE A 235 -3.66 -3.70 31.53
C ILE A 235 -3.45 -4.26 30.10
N LEU A 236 -3.94 -5.47 29.83
CA LEU A 236 -3.87 -6.08 28.49
C LEU A 236 -4.60 -5.23 27.44
N TRP A 237 -5.78 -4.71 27.78
CA TRP A 237 -6.51 -3.80 26.89
C TRP A 237 -5.73 -2.52 26.63
N SER A 238 -5.11 -1.94 27.65
CA SER A 238 -4.30 -0.73 27.49
C SER A 238 -3.11 -0.91 26.55
N LEU A 239 -2.52 -2.12 26.50
CA LEU A 239 -1.39 -2.43 25.61
C LEU A 239 -1.73 -2.22 24.12
N PHE A 240 -2.98 -2.51 23.73
CA PHE A 240 -3.45 -2.28 22.36
C PHE A 240 -3.52 -0.80 21.98
N PHE A 241 -3.75 0.08 22.96
CA PHE A 241 -3.83 1.53 22.76
C PHE A 241 -2.52 2.25 23.08
N THR A 242 -1.54 1.56 23.67
CA THR A 242 -0.20 2.10 23.91
C THR A 242 0.44 2.53 22.58
N PRO A 243 1.08 3.71 22.52
CA PRO A 243 1.80 4.13 21.34
C PRO A 243 2.87 3.12 20.93
N VAL A 244 3.01 2.88 19.62
CA VAL A 244 4.01 1.95 19.06
C VAL A 244 5.43 2.29 19.54
N GLU A 245 5.75 3.57 19.71
CA GLU A 245 7.07 4.01 20.20
C GLU A 245 7.37 3.44 21.60
N GLU A 246 6.40 3.44 22.50
CA GLU A 246 6.56 2.94 23.87
C GLU A 246 6.72 1.42 23.86
N VAL A 247 5.88 0.72 23.10
CA VAL A 247 5.97 -0.74 22.93
C VAL A 247 7.32 -1.13 22.33
N HIS A 248 7.77 -0.41 21.29
CA HIS A 248 9.07 -0.63 20.67
C HIS A 248 10.22 -0.44 21.66
N ARG A 249 10.15 0.60 22.51
CA ARG A 249 11.14 0.85 23.57
C ARG A 249 11.14 -0.26 24.63
N ILE A 250 9.99 -0.86 24.92
CA ILE A 250 9.89 -2.01 25.83
C ILE A 250 10.54 -3.25 25.20
N ILE A 251 10.23 -3.55 23.93
CA ILE A 251 10.69 -4.77 23.25
C ILE A 251 12.20 -4.75 23.00
N PHE A 252 12.72 -3.65 22.46
CA PHE A 252 14.14 -3.55 22.06
C PHE A 252 15.01 -2.79 23.07
N GLY A 253 14.42 -2.35 24.18
CA GLY A 253 15.09 -1.52 25.17
C GLY A 253 15.47 -0.12 24.64
N ASN A 254 16.20 0.64 25.46
CA ASN A 254 16.88 1.87 25.02
C ASN A 254 18.11 1.60 24.12
N VAL A 255 18.16 0.43 23.45
CA VAL A 255 19.15 0.18 22.41
C VAL A 255 18.82 1.15 21.30
N LYS A 256 19.56 2.26 21.26
CA LYS A 256 19.48 3.26 20.19
C LYS A 256 19.54 2.47 18.88
N VAL A 257 18.40 2.41 18.19
CA VAL A 257 18.10 1.72 16.92
C VAL A 257 18.96 2.31 15.79
N ARG A 258 20.28 2.38 15.98
CA ARG A 258 21.25 2.95 15.04
C ARG A 258 21.68 1.91 14.01
N CYS A 259 21.53 0.61 14.29
CA CYS A 259 21.73 -0.46 13.31
C CYS A 259 20.48 -0.76 12.48
N PHE A 260 19.29 -0.79 13.09
CA PHE A 260 18.05 -1.10 12.36
C PHE A 260 17.59 0.04 11.45
N LEU A 261 17.90 1.28 11.86
CA LEU A 261 17.70 2.43 11.01
C LEU A 261 18.77 2.52 9.91
N ARG A 262 19.79 1.66 9.76
CA ARG A 262 20.88 1.90 8.76
C ARG A 262 20.42 1.96 7.30
N ILE A 263 19.33 1.27 6.95
CA ILE A 263 18.72 1.38 5.61
C ILE A 263 17.95 2.70 5.47
N HIS A 264 17.28 3.17 6.53
CA HIS A 264 16.69 4.51 6.58
C HIS A 264 17.77 5.61 6.87
N LEU A 265 18.96 5.22 7.35
CA LEU A 265 20.12 6.06 7.69
C LEU A 265 20.90 6.37 6.43
N LEU A 266 20.85 5.54 5.38
CA LEU A 266 21.29 5.96 4.04
C LEU A 266 20.47 7.17 3.53
N ILE A 267 19.21 7.31 3.95
CA ILE A 267 18.36 8.47 3.67
C ILE A 267 18.43 9.56 4.78
N THR A 268 18.89 9.23 6.00
CA THR A 268 18.86 10.16 7.15
C THR A 268 20.24 10.70 7.58
N VAL A 269 21.36 10.02 7.29
CA VAL A 269 22.73 10.43 7.71
C VAL A 269 23.29 11.60 6.90
N THR A 270 22.74 11.91 5.73
CA THR A 270 23.05 13.18 5.03
C THR A 270 22.42 14.41 5.70
N ASN A 271 21.48 14.24 6.64
CA ASN A 271 20.71 15.37 7.20
C ASN A 271 21.10 15.81 8.62
N LYS A 272 21.86 15.04 9.38
CA LYS A 272 22.01 15.27 10.84
C LYS A 272 23.36 15.81 11.33
N VAL A 273 24.25 16.26 10.44
CA VAL A 273 25.53 16.87 10.82
C VAL A 273 25.50 18.42 10.87
N ALA A 274 24.40 19.07 10.49
CA ALA A 274 24.36 20.53 10.38
C ALA A 274 23.51 21.22 11.47
N HIS A 275 24.11 21.51 12.63
CA HIS A 275 23.68 22.49 13.65
C HIS A 275 22.92 21.97 14.89
N PRO A 276 23.63 21.79 16.02
CA PRO A 276 23.04 21.84 17.35
C PRO A 276 22.98 23.30 17.85
N GLY A 277 21.80 23.83 18.19
CA GLY A 277 21.75 24.98 19.11
C GLY A 277 20.86 26.18 18.80
N GLN A 278 19.68 26.06 18.17
CA GLN A 278 18.70 27.16 18.21
C GLN A 278 17.26 26.66 18.40
N ASN A 279 16.82 26.64 19.67
CA ASN A 279 15.41 26.50 20.06
C ASN A 279 14.72 27.87 20.04
N LYS A 280 14.33 28.34 18.85
CA LYS A 280 13.16 29.22 18.71
C LYS A 280 12.17 28.52 17.79
N PRO A 281 10.87 28.45 18.12
CA PRO A 281 9.87 27.88 17.23
C PRO A 281 9.73 28.78 16.00
N ARG A 282 10.54 28.52 14.97
CA ARG A 282 10.40 29.16 13.66
C ARG A 282 9.11 28.68 13.03
N PRO A 283 8.39 29.55 12.28
CA PRO A 283 7.24 29.13 11.48
C PRO A 283 7.66 27.94 10.62
N ARG A 284 6.90 26.84 10.73
CA ARG A 284 7.17 25.56 10.04
C ARG A 284 7.14 25.79 8.53
N ARG A 285 8.31 26.03 7.92
CA ARG A 285 8.48 25.84 6.48
C ARG A 285 8.16 24.37 6.17
N PRO A 286 7.46 24.08 5.05
CA PRO A 286 7.20 22.70 4.62
C PRO A 286 8.52 21.93 4.63
N SER A 287 8.56 20.84 5.38
CA SER A 287 9.78 20.08 5.57
C SER A 287 10.16 19.37 4.27
N ARG A 288 11.44 19.35 3.91
CA ARG A 288 11.95 18.77 2.65
C ARG A 288 11.53 17.30 2.40
N GLY A 289 11.07 16.57 3.43
CA GLY A 289 10.56 15.21 3.28
C GLY A 289 9.22 15.11 2.53
N THR A 290 8.43 16.19 2.49
CA THR A 290 7.09 16.17 1.87
C THR A 290 7.14 15.98 0.35
N THR A 291 8.18 16.48 -0.33
CA THR A 291 8.31 16.39 -1.80
C THR A 291 8.53 14.96 -2.30
N ILE A 292 9.45 14.20 -1.69
CA ILE A 292 9.77 12.82 -2.12
C ILE A 292 8.55 11.89 -1.92
N CYS A 293 7.75 12.18 -0.89
CA CYS A 293 6.53 11.43 -0.60
C CYS A 293 5.49 11.59 -1.72
N LEU A 294 5.29 12.83 -2.21
CA LEU A 294 4.39 13.14 -3.31
C LEU A 294 4.75 12.36 -4.57
N GLU A 295 6.03 12.39 -4.96
CA GLU A 295 6.51 11.70 -6.17
C GLU A 295 6.25 10.20 -6.10
N THR A 296 6.50 9.59 -4.93
CA THR A 296 6.35 8.14 -4.73
C THR A 296 4.89 7.71 -4.77
N ASP A 297 4.00 8.35 -4.01
CA ASP A 297 2.58 7.94 -3.94
C ASP A 297 1.85 8.22 -5.25
N THR A 298 2.17 9.35 -5.91
CA THR A 298 1.62 9.66 -7.23
C THR A 298 2.06 8.62 -8.26
N SER A 299 3.32 8.19 -8.22
CA SER A 299 3.83 7.14 -9.11
C SER A 299 3.14 5.79 -8.84
N ILE A 300 2.92 5.43 -7.57
CA ILE A 300 2.17 4.23 -7.20
C ILE A 300 0.75 4.29 -7.75
N LEU A 301 0.03 5.39 -7.54
CA LEU A 301 -1.32 5.60 -8.07
C LEU A 301 -1.35 5.42 -9.59
N VAL A 302 -0.48 6.13 -10.31
CA VAL A 302 -0.42 6.07 -11.78
C VAL A 302 -0.11 4.66 -12.27
N VAL A 303 0.89 3.99 -11.70
CA VAL A 303 1.25 2.62 -12.08
C VAL A 303 0.13 1.64 -11.77
N THR A 304 -0.55 1.75 -10.63
CA THR A 304 -1.67 0.88 -10.27
C THR A 304 -2.84 1.06 -11.26
N VAL A 305 -3.22 2.29 -11.57
CA VAL A 305 -4.29 2.57 -12.56
C VAL A 305 -3.91 1.98 -13.91
N LEU A 306 -2.72 2.30 -14.43
CA LEU A 306 -2.28 1.83 -15.74
C LEU A 306 -2.16 0.31 -15.81
N THR A 307 -1.58 -0.32 -14.79
CA THR A 307 -1.43 -1.78 -14.71
C THR A 307 -2.80 -2.45 -14.75
N THR A 308 -3.76 -1.96 -13.98
CA THR A 308 -5.11 -2.53 -13.96
C THR A 308 -5.87 -2.29 -15.27
N GLU A 309 -5.97 -1.03 -15.71
CA GLU A 309 -6.78 -0.67 -16.88
C GLU A 309 -6.23 -1.26 -18.17
N LEU A 310 -4.91 -1.23 -18.37
CA LEU A 310 -4.30 -1.83 -19.55
C LEU A 310 -4.36 -3.35 -19.48
N SER A 311 -4.24 -3.98 -18.32
CA SER A 311 -4.44 -5.45 -18.23
C SER A 311 -5.87 -5.87 -18.56
N VAL A 312 -6.88 -5.08 -18.18
CA VAL A 312 -8.28 -5.31 -18.58
C VAL A 312 -8.42 -5.20 -20.10
N GLN A 313 -7.87 -4.14 -20.72
CA GLN A 313 -7.97 -3.91 -22.16
C GLN A 313 -7.17 -4.93 -23.00
N ILE A 314 -5.93 -5.21 -22.61
CA ILE A 314 -5.01 -6.13 -23.32
C ILE A 314 -5.56 -7.55 -23.42
N ASN A 315 -6.33 -7.97 -22.41
CA ASN A 315 -6.93 -9.30 -22.32
C ASN A 315 -8.42 -9.32 -22.71
N GLY A 316 -8.98 -8.19 -23.18
CA GLY A 316 -10.38 -8.12 -23.62
C GLY A 316 -11.38 -8.52 -22.53
N VAL A 317 -11.10 -8.22 -21.27
CA VAL A 317 -11.95 -8.66 -20.15
C VAL A 317 -13.32 -8.00 -20.23
N GLN A 318 -14.38 -8.81 -20.28
CA GLN A 318 -15.76 -8.35 -20.42
C GLN A 318 -16.46 -8.22 -19.07
N ALA A 319 -17.65 -7.60 -19.09
CA ALA A 319 -18.55 -7.45 -17.94
C ALA A 319 -18.02 -6.62 -16.75
N VAL A 320 -16.87 -5.94 -16.88
CA VAL A 320 -16.24 -5.17 -15.78
C VAL A 320 -16.27 -3.65 -15.96
N ASN A 321 -16.83 -3.16 -17.07
CA ASN A 321 -16.83 -1.73 -17.43
C ASN A 321 -18.18 -1.03 -17.16
N LYS A 322 -19.08 -1.67 -16.39
CA LYS A 322 -20.36 -1.09 -15.96
C LYS A 322 -20.42 -1.14 -14.44
N VAL A 323 -21.18 -0.20 -13.86
CA VAL A 323 -21.52 -0.19 -12.43
C VAL A 323 -22.93 -0.73 -12.31
N ASP A 324 -23.06 -2.04 -12.16
CA ASP A 324 -24.32 -2.76 -12.17
C ASP A 324 -24.61 -3.54 -10.87
N SER A 325 -23.64 -3.59 -9.94
CA SER A 325 -23.81 -4.26 -8.65
C SER A 325 -23.72 -3.31 -7.46
N SER A 326 -24.44 -3.67 -6.39
CA SER A 326 -24.43 -2.91 -5.13
C SER A 326 -23.05 -2.86 -4.48
N GLY A 327 -22.26 -3.94 -4.60
CA GLY A 327 -20.89 -4.00 -4.08
C GLY A 327 -19.97 -2.94 -4.71
N GLN A 328 -20.08 -2.77 -6.03
CA GLN A 328 -19.37 -1.73 -6.77
C GLN A 328 -19.79 -0.32 -6.34
N LEU A 329 -21.10 -0.09 -6.17
CA LEU A 329 -21.61 1.22 -5.76
C LEU A 329 -21.13 1.61 -4.36
N ILE A 330 -21.08 0.66 -3.42
CA ILE A 330 -20.57 0.89 -2.06
C ILE A 330 -19.08 1.28 -2.13
N ALA A 331 -18.26 0.48 -2.82
CA ALA A 331 -16.83 0.76 -2.95
C ALA A 331 -16.56 2.13 -3.58
N PHE A 332 -17.32 2.49 -4.61
CA PHE A 332 -17.25 3.80 -5.26
C PHE A 332 -17.63 4.94 -4.30
N THR A 333 -18.78 4.81 -3.63
CA THR A 333 -19.31 5.84 -2.72
C THR A 333 -18.37 6.10 -1.54
N VAL A 334 -17.81 5.05 -0.94
CA VAL A 334 -16.84 5.18 0.16
C VAL A 334 -15.55 5.87 -0.31
N GLY A 335 -15.10 5.59 -1.54
CA GLY A 335 -13.88 6.18 -2.11
C GLY A 335 -14.07 7.67 -2.38
N VAL A 336 -15.18 8.04 -3.02
CA VAL A 336 -15.54 9.45 -3.27
C VAL A 336 -15.77 10.20 -1.95
N GLY A 337 -16.49 9.61 -1.00
CA GLY A 337 -16.74 10.20 0.31
C GLY A 337 -15.45 10.47 1.09
N SER A 338 -14.50 9.53 1.05
CA SER A 338 -13.17 9.68 1.64
C SER A 338 -12.39 10.83 0.99
N PHE A 339 -12.44 10.95 -0.33
CA PHE A 339 -11.78 12.04 -1.06
C PHE A 339 -12.39 13.41 -0.73
N VAL A 340 -13.72 13.53 -0.75
CA VAL A 340 -14.41 14.77 -0.40
C VAL A 340 -14.08 15.19 1.04
N ASN A 341 -14.12 14.26 1.99
CA ASN A 341 -13.75 14.53 3.38
C ASN A 341 -12.30 15.02 3.50
N ALA A 342 -11.37 14.43 2.74
CA ALA A 342 -9.98 14.88 2.70
C ALA A 342 -9.82 16.31 2.17
N VAL A 343 -10.49 16.64 1.05
CA VAL A 343 -10.48 18.00 0.50
C VAL A 343 -11.06 19.00 1.49
N LEU A 344 -12.18 18.67 2.14
CA LEU A 344 -12.81 19.52 3.15
C LEU A 344 -11.89 19.74 4.36
N LYS A 345 -11.18 18.71 4.84
CA LYS A 345 -10.19 18.84 5.92
C LYS A 345 -9.05 19.80 5.54
N ILE A 346 -8.63 19.79 4.28
CA ILE A 346 -7.58 20.69 3.76
C ILE A 346 -8.09 22.12 3.64
N TRP A 347 -9.33 22.30 3.15
CA TRP A 347 -9.89 23.61 2.83
C TRP A 347 -10.51 24.33 4.04
N SER A 348 -11.03 23.60 5.02
CA SER A 348 -11.71 24.18 6.18
C SER A 348 -10.77 25.14 6.92
N PRO A 349 -11.09 26.45 6.96
CA PRO A 349 -10.30 27.44 7.69
C PRO A 349 -10.25 26.98 9.13
N ARG A 350 -9.06 26.63 9.62
CA ARG A 350 -8.91 26.24 11.02
C ARG A 350 -9.32 27.43 11.87
N LYS A 351 -10.51 27.36 12.46
CA LYS A 351 -10.86 28.16 13.63
C LYS A 351 -9.75 27.88 14.63
N HIS A 352 -8.80 28.80 14.72
CA HIS A 352 -7.85 28.82 15.82
C HIS A 352 -8.72 29.03 17.04
N PHE A 353 -9.09 27.93 17.71
CA PHE A 353 -9.45 27.98 19.11
C PHE A 353 -8.20 28.55 19.79
N ARG A 354 -8.17 29.88 19.93
CA ARG A 354 -7.30 30.53 20.88
C ARG A 354 -7.77 29.97 22.24
N PRO A 355 -6.86 29.40 23.03
CA PRO A 355 -7.19 28.85 24.33
C PRO A 355 -7.82 29.89 25.25
#